data_AF-A0A661SL20-F1
#
_entry.id   AF-A0A661SL20-F1
#
_cell.length_a   1.000
_cell.length_b   1.000
_cell.length_c   1.000
_cell.angle_alpha   90.00
_cell.angle_beta   90.00
_cell.angle_gamma   90.00
#
_symmetry.space_group_name_H-M   'P 1'
#
loop_
_entity.id
_entity.type
_entity.pdbx_description
1 polymer ?
#
loop_
_entity_poly.entity_id
_entity_poly.type
_entity_poly.pdbx_seq_one_letter_code
_entity_poly.pdbx_strand_id
1 'polypeptide(L)'
;MNNLSKQEALIDECVKQGDTESAIRVLFDLIVSFAKQKNFTKAEALRERLFDIDAMALTEIIKSAEIIEEEKSDTLDQKHLDIWSDLYDKLSTEETHALYFALQEQSYDTNETIFKQGKKNGRLYFINQGQLKLIHNQKGSERLLQTIGPGSVVGDDTFFSITVCTSSMVTLSRVKLSFLETDSLAAWQDEFPYLSSKLQDYCKKLRKSHEAATPVDRR
;
A
#
# COMPACT_ATOMS: atom_id res chain seq x y z
N MET A 1 27.65 4.78 23.22
CA MET A 1 28.12 3.38 23.23
C MET A 1 26.90 2.50 23.44
N ASN A 2 26.55 1.71 22.42
CA ASN A 2 25.18 1.31 22.11
C ASN A 2 24.62 0.18 22.99
N ASN A 3 23.39 0.37 23.48
CA ASN A 3 22.58 -0.64 24.17
C ASN A 3 22.42 -1.93 23.32
N LEU A 4 22.34 -1.78 21.99
CA LEU A 4 22.26 -2.88 21.02
C LEU A 4 23.40 -3.91 21.12
N SER A 5 24.65 -3.44 21.22
CA SER A 5 25.80 -4.35 21.25
C SER A 5 25.85 -5.17 22.54
N LYS A 6 25.25 -4.66 23.63
CA LYS A 6 25.09 -5.41 24.88
C LYS A 6 23.98 -6.46 24.77
N GLN A 7 22.90 -6.16 24.07
CA GLN A 7 21.76 -7.08 23.91
C GLN A 7 22.07 -8.21 22.92
N GLU A 8 22.81 -7.95 21.84
CA GLU A 8 23.31 -9.00 20.94
C GLU A 8 24.31 -9.93 21.65
N ALA A 9 25.20 -9.37 22.48
CA ALA A 9 26.12 -10.17 23.28
C ALA A 9 25.41 -11.06 24.32
N LEU A 10 24.32 -10.57 24.92
CA LEU A 10 23.47 -11.34 25.83
C LEU A 10 22.79 -12.53 25.14
N ILE A 11 22.35 -12.35 23.88
CA ILE A 11 21.76 -13.45 23.09
C ILE A 11 22.82 -14.53 22.83
N ASP A 12 24.02 -14.14 22.41
CA ASP A 12 25.12 -15.08 22.16
C ASP A 12 25.58 -15.81 23.44
N GLU A 13 25.46 -15.17 24.60
CA GLU A 13 25.79 -15.76 25.90
C GLU A 13 24.71 -16.74 26.37
N CYS A 14 23.42 -16.43 26.20
CA CYS A 14 22.32 -17.34 26.49
C CYS A 14 22.35 -18.60 25.60
N VAL A 15 22.62 -18.44 24.30
CA VAL A 15 22.78 -19.57 23.37
C VAL A 15 23.96 -20.46 23.77
N LYS A 16 25.08 -19.87 24.21
CA LYS A 16 26.25 -20.63 24.70
C LYS A 16 25.99 -21.37 26.01
N GLN A 17 25.10 -20.87 26.85
CA GLN A 17 24.72 -21.52 28.12
C GLN A 17 23.67 -22.62 27.92
N GLY A 18 23.18 -22.85 26.70
CA GLY A 18 22.16 -23.85 26.39
C GLY A 18 20.74 -23.45 26.80
N ASP A 19 20.53 -22.17 27.15
CA ASP A 19 19.22 -21.63 27.49
C ASP A 19 18.60 -20.95 26.27
N THR A 20 18.16 -21.79 25.34
CA THR A 20 17.53 -21.39 24.07
C THR A 20 16.23 -20.61 24.32
N GLU A 21 15.49 -20.95 25.37
CA GLU A 21 14.20 -20.33 25.71
C GLU A 21 14.37 -18.88 26.14
N SER A 22 15.36 -18.58 26.98
CA SER A 22 15.71 -17.19 27.35
C SER A 22 16.22 -16.38 26.15
N ALA A 23 17.02 -17.00 25.25
CA ALA A 23 17.50 -16.34 24.04
C ALA A 23 16.35 -15.96 23.09
N ILE A 24 15.39 -16.88 22.88
CA ILE A 24 14.17 -16.65 22.09
C ILE A 24 13.37 -15.48 22.64
N ARG A 25 13.16 -15.42 23.96
CA ARG A 25 12.38 -14.33 24.58
C ARG A 25 13.03 -12.96 24.36
N VAL A 26 14.34 -12.87 24.56
CA VAL A 26 15.09 -11.62 24.35
C VAL A 26 15.06 -11.20 22.88
N LEU A 27 15.22 -12.15 21.95
CA LEU A 27 15.09 -11.90 20.51
C LEU A 27 13.69 -11.39 20.15
N PHE A 28 12.65 -12.04 20.65
CA PHE A 28 11.27 -11.66 20.41
C PHE A 28 11.00 -10.22 20.90
N ASP A 29 11.39 -9.89 22.13
CA ASP A 29 11.23 -8.55 22.69
C ASP A 29 11.96 -7.48 21.86
N LEU A 30 13.16 -7.79 21.38
CA LEU A 30 13.90 -6.89 20.48
C LEU A 30 13.20 -6.70 19.15
N ILE A 31 12.71 -7.78 18.54
CA ILE A 31 11.96 -7.72 17.28
C ILE A 31 10.75 -6.79 17.44
N VAL A 32 9.95 -6.97 18.50
CA VAL A 32 8.80 -6.10 18.81
C VAL A 32 9.25 -4.65 19.01
N SER A 33 10.35 -4.41 19.72
CA SER A 33 10.86 -3.05 19.95
C SER A 33 11.30 -2.36 18.66
N PHE A 34 11.91 -3.09 17.73
CA PHE A 34 12.33 -2.56 16.43
C PHE A 34 11.17 -2.37 15.47
N ALA A 35 10.16 -3.25 15.51
CA ALA A 35 8.91 -3.08 14.79
C ALA A 35 8.21 -1.78 15.19
N LYS A 36 8.03 -1.53 16.49
CA LYS A 36 7.46 -0.28 17.04
C LYS A 36 8.28 0.97 16.72
N GLN A 37 9.60 0.83 16.61
CA GLN A 37 10.50 1.91 16.18
C GLN A 37 10.50 2.09 14.64
N LYS A 38 9.64 1.36 13.91
CA LYS A 38 9.54 1.37 12.44
C LYS A 38 10.84 0.96 11.74
N ASN A 39 11.72 0.25 12.43
CA ASN A 39 12.97 -0.28 11.89
C ASN A 39 12.79 -1.72 11.41
N PHE A 40 11.97 -1.88 10.37
CA PHE A 40 11.54 -3.18 9.87
C PHE A 40 12.71 -4.05 9.36
N THR A 41 13.74 -3.44 8.76
CA THR A 41 14.92 -4.17 8.28
C THR A 41 15.64 -4.88 9.42
N LYS A 42 15.79 -4.22 10.57
CA LYS A 42 16.39 -4.87 11.75
C LYS A 42 15.45 -5.87 12.41
N ALA A 43 14.15 -5.57 12.47
CA ALA A 43 13.15 -6.49 13.01
C ALA A 43 13.11 -7.82 12.23
N GLU A 44 13.15 -7.76 10.90
CA GLU A 44 13.20 -8.96 10.04
C GLU A 44 14.52 -9.72 10.18
N ALA A 45 15.67 -9.04 10.22
CA ALA A 45 16.97 -9.69 10.42
C ALA A 45 17.06 -10.43 11.76
N LEU A 46 16.49 -9.86 12.83
CA LEU A 46 16.42 -10.52 14.14
C LEU A 46 15.44 -11.70 14.13
N ARG A 47 14.34 -11.61 13.36
CA ARG A 47 13.40 -12.72 13.19
C ARG A 47 14.02 -13.88 12.39
N GLU A 48 14.82 -13.60 11.38
CA GLU A 48 15.59 -14.62 10.66
C GLU A 48 16.56 -15.33 11.61
N ARG A 49 17.26 -14.56 12.45
CA ARG A 49 18.13 -15.12 13.50
C ARG A 49 17.37 -15.96 14.54
N LEU A 50 16.14 -15.58 14.90
CA LEU A 50 15.26 -16.38 15.75
C LEU A 50 14.96 -17.75 15.13
N PHE A 51 14.66 -17.78 13.83
CA PHE A 51 14.44 -19.02 13.08
C PHE A 51 15.70 -19.90 13.02
N ASP A 52 16.88 -19.30 12.82
CA ASP A 52 18.16 -20.02 12.78
C ASP A 52 18.53 -20.67 14.12
N ILE A 53 18.16 -20.03 15.23
CA ILE A 53 18.43 -20.54 16.59
C ILE A 53 17.48 -21.69 16.92
N ASP A 54 16.19 -21.52 16.68
CA ASP A 54 15.19 -22.57 16.93
C ASP A 54 14.02 -22.48 15.95
N ALA A 55 14.08 -23.33 14.92
CA ALA A 55 12.99 -23.47 13.95
C ALA A 55 11.69 -24.03 14.55
N MET A 56 11.72 -24.62 15.76
CA MET A 56 10.53 -25.09 16.48
C MET A 56 9.84 -24.01 17.32
N ALA A 57 10.45 -22.82 17.47
CA ALA A 57 9.85 -21.64 18.13
C ALA A 57 8.76 -20.97 17.28
N LEU A 58 7.86 -21.77 16.71
CA LEU A 58 6.84 -21.35 15.74
C LEU A 58 5.94 -20.24 16.30
N THR A 59 5.66 -20.26 17.60
CA THR A 59 4.78 -19.28 18.23
C THR A 59 5.38 -17.88 18.16
N GLU A 60 6.64 -17.73 18.55
CA GLU A 60 7.39 -16.47 18.55
C GLU A 60 7.69 -16.02 17.12
N ILE A 61 7.99 -16.95 16.21
CA ILE A 61 8.26 -16.66 14.80
C ILE A 61 7.01 -16.16 14.06
N ILE A 62 5.83 -16.73 14.35
CA ILE A 62 4.55 -16.29 13.77
C ILE A 62 4.13 -14.96 14.38
N LYS A 63 4.07 -14.85 15.71
CA LYS A 63 3.69 -13.60 16.39
C LYS A 63 4.58 -12.42 16.01
N SER A 64 5.87 -12.64 15.86
CA SER A 64 6.78 -11.57 15.43
C SER A 64 6.53 -11.14 13.98
N ALA A 65 6.15 -12.06 13.09
CA ALA A 65 5.74 -11.71 11.73
C ALA A 65 4.45 -10.88 11.73
N GLU A 66 3.45 -11.30 12.51
CA GLU A 66 2.18 -10.59 12.64
C GLU A 66 2.39 -9.17 13.16
N ILE A 67 3.18 -9.00 14.23
CA ILE A 67 3.48 -7.67 14.79
C ILE A 67 4.26 -6.80 13.80
N ILE A 68 5.24 -7.36 13.08
CA ILE A 68 5.96 -6.60 12.04
C ILE A 68 5.00 -6.17 10.93
N GLU A 69 4.09 -7.03 10.51
CA GLU A 69 3.14 -6.74 9.44
C GLU A 69 2.06 -5.75 9.90
N GLU A 70 1.56 -5.86 11.13
CA GLU A 70 0.64 -4.91 11.76
C GLU A 70 1.28 -3.51 11.86
N GLU A 71 2.49 -3.42 12.42
CA GLU A 71 3.20 -2.13 12.51
C GLU A 71 3.58 -1.57 11.12
N LYS A 72 3.82 -2.43 10.12
CA LYS A 72 3.99 -1.99 8.73
C LYS A 72 2.67 -1.47 8.14
N SER A 73 1.56 -2.15 8.40
CA SER A 73 0.21 -1.71 8.02
C SER A 73 -0.08 -0.35 8.62
N ASP A 74 0.18 -0.16 9.91
CA ASP A 74 0.02 1.13 10.60
C ASP A 74 0.86 2.25 9.98
N THR A 75 2.09 1.95 9.52
CA THR A 75 2.89 2.94 8.77
C THR A 75 2.38 3.22 7.36
N LEU A 76 1.75 2.23 6.73
CA LEU A 76 1.07 2.41 5.46
C LEU A 76 -0.17 3.27 5.64
N ASP A 77 -0.94 3.05 6.71
CA ASP A 77 -2.12 3.82 7.06
C ASP A 77 -1.78 5.30 7.30
N GLN A 78 -0.69 5.58 8.01
CA GLN A 78 -0.25 6.97 8.22
C GLN A 78 0.24 7.64 6.93
N LYS A 79 0.99 6.92 6.08
CA LYS A 79 1.42 7.45 4.77
C LYS A 79 0.24 7.63 3.82
N HIS A 80 -0.75 6.74 3.87
CA HIS A 80 -1.98 6.84 3.11
C HIS A 80 -2.74 8.11 3.51
N LEU A 81 -2.92 8.33 4.82
CA LEU A 81 -3.53 9.57 5.34
C LEU A 81 -2.74 10.82 4.92
N ASP A 82 -1.41 10.77 4.92
CA ASP A 82 -0.59 11.92 4.48
C ASP A 82 -0.78 12.21 2.99
N ILE A 83 -0.71 11.18 2.14
CA ILE A 83 -0.85 11.30 0.67
C ILE A 83 -2.26 11.79 0.30
N TRP A 84 -3.27 11.30 1.01
CA TRP A 84 -4.68 11.56 0.72
C TRP A 84 -5.32 12.57 1.69
N SER A 85 -4.51 13.33 2.44
CA SER A 85 -4.98 14.37 3.38
C SER A 85 -5.95 15.33 2.71
N ASP A 86 -5.63 15.81 1.50
CA ASP A 86 -6.50 16.67 0.70
C ASP A 86 -7.87 16.07 0.36
N LEU A 87 -7.99 14.74 0.30
CA LEU A 87 -9.26 14.03 0.10
C LEU A 87 -10.03 13.99 1.43
N TYR A 88 -9.38 13.49 2.48
CA TYR A 88 -10.00 13.30 3.79
C TYR A 88 -10.45 14.62 4.45
N ASP A 89 -9.73 15.72 4.22
CA ASP A 89 -10.11 17.07 4.70
C ASP A 89 -11.47 17.55 4.16
N LYS A 90 -11.95 16.95 3.07
CA LYS A 90 -13.25 17.28 2.45
C LYS A 90 -14.39 16.36 2.89
N LEU A 91 -14.07 15.33 3.66
CA LEU A 91 -15.01 14.32 4.13
C LEU A 91 -15.36 14.59 5.61
N SER A 92 -16.58 14.22 6.02
CA SER A 92 -16.89 14.12 7.45
C SER A 92 -16.13 12.95 8.09
N THR A 93 -16.14 12.88 9.42
CA THR A 93 -15.54 11.75 10.15
C THR A 93 -16.17 10.42 9.73
N GLU A 94 -17.50 10.38 9.60
CA GLU A 94 -18.25 9.18 9.21
C GLU A 94 -17.96 8.79 7.75
N GLU A 95 -17.92 9.77 6.84
CA GLU A 95 -17.55 9.55 5.44
C GLU A 95 -16.10 9.06 5.29
N THR A 96 -15.19 9.60 6.11
CA THR A 96 -13.79 9.19 6.17
C THR A 96 -13.68 7.73 6.59
N HIS A 97 -14.37 7.34 7.65
CA HIS A 97 -14.40 5.94 8.09
C HIS A 97 -15.00 5.03 7.01
N ALA A 98 -16.13 5.43 6.41
CA ALA A 98 -16.78 4.65 5.36
C ALA A 98 -15.85 4.42 4.15
N LEU A 99 -15.15 5.46 3.69
CA LEU A 99 -14.15 5.34 2.62
C LEU A 99 -12.98 4.45 3.03
N TYR A 100 -12.41 4.70 4.21
CA TYR A 100 -11.25 3.97 4.71
C TYR A 100 -11.52 2.46 4.81
N PHE A 101 -12.65 2.06 5.40
CA PHE A 101 -13.02 0.64 5.54
C PHE A 101 -13.42 -0.03 4.22
N ALA A 102 -13.81 0.73 3.20
CA ALA A 102 -14.12 0.18 1.88
C ALA A 102 -12.88 0.02 0.99
N LEU A 103 -11.77 0.70 1.31
CA LEU A 103 -10.53 0.58 0.56
C LEU A 103 -9.86 -0.75 0.85
N GLN A 104 -9.47 -1.45 -0.23
CA GLN A 104 -8.70 -2.68 -0.16
C GLN A 104 -7.29 -2.44 -0.67
N GLU A 105 -6.29 -2.92 0.07
CA GLU A 105 -4.90 -2.80 -0.35
C GLU A 105 -4.52 -3.90 -1.34
N GLN A 106 -3.67 -3.54 -2.31
CA GLN A 106 -3.05 -4.50 -3.20
C GLN A 106 -1.64 -4.08 -3.57
N SER A 107 -0.75 -5.07 -3.61
CA SER A 107 0.63 -4.92 -4.07
C SER A 107 0.83 -5.65 -5.39
N TYR A 108 1.65 -5.06 -6.25
CA TYR A 108 2.04 -5.61 -7.54
C TYR A 108 3.57 -5.51 -7.69
N ASP A 109 4.16 -6.51 -8.32
CA ASP A 109 5.55 -6.50 -8.74
C ASP A 109 5.74 -5.71 -10.04
N THR A 110 6.98 -5.61 -10.50
CA THR A 110 7.32 -4.83 -11.70
C THR A 110 6.85 -5.55 -12.98
N ASN A 111 6.37 -4.78 -13.98
CA ASN A 111 5.83 -5.27 -15.25
C ASN A 111 4.53 -6.08 -15.16
N GLU A 112 3.76 -5.90 -14.08
CA GLU A 112 2.42 -6.48 -13.96
C GLU A 112 1.35 -5.57 -14.56
N THR A 113 0.36 -6.16 -15.21
CA THR A 113 -0.76 -5.43 -15.79
C THR A 113 -1.94 -5.41 -14.82
N ILE A 114 -2.34 -4.23 -14.37
CA ILE A 114 -3.44 -4.06 -13.41
C ILE A 114 -4.79 -4.10 -14.13
N PHE A 115 -4.92 -3.35 -15.22
CA PHE A 115 -6.08 -3.45 -16.11
C PHE A 115 -5.68 -3.28 -17.57
N LYS A 116 -6.53 -3.79 -18.48
CA LYS A 116 -6.28 -3.80 -19.92
C LYS A 116 -7.30 -2.96 -20.67
N GLN A 117 -6.82 -2.27 -21.71
CA GLN A 117 -7.66 -1.54 -22.65
C GLN A 117 -8.75 -2.43 -23.23
N GLY A 118 -9.95 -1.88 -23.37
CA GLY A 118 -11.14 -2.56 -23.90
C GLY A 118 -11.77 -3.55 -22.92
N LYS A 119 -11.23 -3.71 -21.71
CA LYS A 119 -11.87 -4.49 -20.63
C LYS A 119 -12.71 -3.57 -19.74
N LYS A 120 -13.71 -4.15 -19.09
CA LYS A 120 -14.44 -3.46 -18.03
C LYS A 120 -13.55 -3.36 -16.80
N ASN A 121 -13.64 -2.25 -16.10
CA ASN A 121 -12.99 -2.04 -14.81
C ASN A 121 -14.01 -1.41 -13.86
N GLY A 122 -14.28 -2.10 -12.75
CA GLY A 122 -15.18 -1.64 -11.69
C GLY A 122 -14.42 -1.15 -10.46
N ARG A 123 -13.16 -0.74 -10.63
CA ARG A 123 -12.28 -0.38 -9.52
C ARG A 123 -11.67 1.00 -9.71
N LEU A 124 -11.68 1.79 -8.65
CA LEU A 124 -10.94 3.04 -8.55
C LEU A 124 -9.63 2.78 -7.82
N TYR A 125 -8.50 3.16 -8.40
CA TYR A 125 -7.18 2.87 -7.86
C TYR A 125 -6.52 4.13 -7.29
N PHE A 126 -6.05 4.04 -6.05
CA PHE A 126 -5.31 5.05 -5.31
C PHE A 126 -3.85 4.62 -5.21
N ILE A 127 -2.95 5.33 -5.89
CA ILE A 127 -1.54 4.95 -5.91
C ILE A 127 -0.84 5.46 -4.65
N ASN A 128 -0.41 4.54 -3.78
CA ASN A 128 0.25 4.86 -2.52
C ASN A 128 1.78 4.85 -2.65
N GLN A 129 2.33 3.95 -3.48
CA GLN A 129 3.76 3.81 -3.68
C GLN A 129 4.09 3.22 -5.06
N GLY A 130 5.24 3.62 -5.61
CA GLY A 130 5.79 3.06 -6.84
C GLY A 130 5.44 3.89 -8.08
N GLN A 131 5.80 3.36 -9.25
CA GLN A 131 5.52 4.00 -10.53
C GLN A 131 4.79 3.04 -11.46
N LEU A 132 3.88 3.61 -12.26
CA LEU A 132 3.10 2.91 -13.26
C LEU A 132 3.11 3.68 -14.57
N LYS A 133 2.77 3.01 -15.66
CA LYS A 133 2.51 3.62 -16.95
C LYS A 133 1.11 3.31 -17.43
N LEU A 134 0.46 4.31 -18.01
CA LEU A 134 -0.72 4.14 -18.84
C LEU A 134 -0.29 4.04 -20.29
N ILE A 135 -0.68 2.95 -20.94
CA ILE A 135 -0.36 2.67 -22.34
C ILE A 135 -1.64 2.52 -23.16
N HIS A 136 -1.63 3.03 -24.38
CA HIS A 136 -2.69 2.83 -25.36
C HIS A 136 -2.15 1.98 -26.50
N ASN A 137 -2.83 0.88 -26.80
CA ASN A 137 -2.49 0.03 -27.94
C ASN A 137 -3.31 0.47 -29.15
N GLN A 138 -2.63 0.85 -30.23
CA GLN A 138 -3.24 1.18 -31.51
C GLN A 138 -2.60 0.34 -32.61
N LYS A 139 -3.38 -0.57 -33.21
CA LYS A 139 -2.97 -1.44 -34.34
C LYS A 139 -1.66 -2.22 -34.08
N GLY A 140 -1.47 -2.69 -32.84
CA GLY A 140 -0.29 -3.46 -32.44
C GLY A 140 0.91 -2.63 -32.00
N SER A 141 0.83 -1.29 -32.04
CA SER A 141 1.83 -0.40 -31.47
C SER A 141 1.37 0.11 -30.10
N GLU A 142 2.23 -0.03 -29.10
CA GLU A 142 1.99 0.50 -27.75
C GLU A 142 2.54 1.93 -27.65
N ARG A 143 1.66 2.88 -27.32
CA ARG A 143 2.02 4.27 -27.04
C ARG A 143 1.90 4.55 -25.54
N LEU A 144 2.97 5.05 -24.94
CA LEU A 144 2.93 5.60 -23.59
C LEU A 144 2.06 6.87 -23.59
N LEU A 145 1.02 6.88 -22.75
CA LEU A 145 0.18 8.06 -22.53
C LEU A 145 0.72 8.92 -21.39
N GLN A 146 1.00 8.28 -20.26
CA GLN A 146 1.39 8.96 -19.03
C GLN A 146 2.11 8.01 -18.06
N THR A 147 3.01 8.55 -17.27
CA THR A 147 3.58 7.88 -16.08
C THR A 147 2.83 8.36 -14.84
N ILE A 148 2.41 7.42 -14.00
CA ILE A 148 1.62 7.63 -12.79
C ILE A 148 2.48 7.30 -11.57
N GLY A 149 2.37 8.13 -10.52
CA GLY A 149 3.10 7.94 -9.27
C GLY A 149 2.17 8.09 -8.05
N PRO A 150 2.75 8.15 -6.84
CA PRO A 150 1.99 8.28 -5.60
C PRO A 150 1.15 9.57 -5.56
N GLY A 151 -0.05 9.49 -4.99
CA GLY A 151 -1.01 10.61 -4.93
C GLY A 151 -1.87 10.79 -6.18
N SER A 152 -1.74 9.92 -7.17
CA SER A 152 -2.61 9.90 -8.35
C SER A 152 -3.72 8.87 -8.21
N VAL A 153 -4.90 9.21 -8.74
CA VAL A 153 -6.07 8.31 -8.83
C VAL A 153 -6.27 7.91 -10.29
N VAL A 154 -6.55 6.62 -10.53
CA VAL A 154 -6.73 6.06 -11.88
C VAL A 154 -7.97 5.17 -11.93
N GLY A 155 -8.63 5.11 -13.09
CA GLY A 155 -9.81 4.27 -13.32
C GLY A 155 -11.13 4.99 -13.03
N ASP A 156 -11.09 6.27 -12.70
CA ASP A 156 -12.24 7.13 -12.41
C ASP A 156 -13.21 7.23 -13.60
N ASP A 157 -12.70 7.18 -14.84
CA ASP A 157 -13.50 7.14 -16.07
C ASP A 157 -14.38 5.90 -16.19
N THR A 158 -13.86 4.75 -15.77
CA THR A 158 -14.60 3.47 -15.77
C THR A 158 -15.37 3.20 -14.48
N PHE A 159 -14.97 3.83 -13.37
CA PHE A 159 -15.58 3.63 -12.06
C PHE A 159 -16.90 4.40 -11.91
N PHE A 160 -16.94 5.67 -12.35
CA PHE A 160 -18.13 6.51 -12.27
C PHE A 160 -19.02 6.43 -13.53
N SER A 161 -18.67 5.62 -14.52
CA SER A 161 -19.42 5.50 -15.78
C SER A 161 -19.32 4.10 -16.35
N ILE A 162 -20.42 3.60 -16.94
CA ILE A 162 -20.48 2.25 -17.51
C ILE A 162 -19.74 2.22 -18.84
N THR A 163 -18.41 2.18 -18.79
CA THR A 163 -17.51 2.21 -19.96
C THR A 163 -16.42 1.14 -19.83
N VAL A 164 -15.59 1.03 -20.87
CA VAL A 164 -14.41 0.16 -20.89
C VAL A 164 -13.15 0.99 -20.76
N CYS A 165 -12.08 0.39 -20.23
CA CYS A 165 -10.78 1.06 -20.12
C CYS A 165 -10.32 1.54 -21.49
N THR A 166 -9.99 2.82 -21.59
CA THR A 166 -9.44 3.42 -22.81
C THR A 166 -7.94 3.17 -22.94
N SER A 167 -7.28 2.73 -21.88
CA SER A 167 -5.85 2.42 -21.80
C SER A 167 -5.61 1.17 -20.95
N SER A 168 -4.37 0.68 -20.93
CA SER A 168 -3.92 -0.37 -20.01
C SER A 168 -2.97 0.24 -18.99
N MET A 169 -3.02 -0.25 -17.76
CA MET A 169 -2.13 0.17 -16.68
C MET A 169 -1.14 -0.94 -16.36
N VAL A 170 0.15 -0.60 -16.40
CA VAL A 170 1.24 -1.55 -16.17
C VAL A 170 2.22 -0.95 -15.16
N THR A 171 2.68 -1.74 -14.21
CA THR A 171 3.65 -1.31 -13.19
C THR A 171 5.05 -1.15 -13.79
N LEU A 172 5.76 -0.09 -13.41
CA LEU A 172 7.16 0.17 -13.75
C LEU A 172 8.13 -0.19 -12.61
N SER A 173 7.62 -0.28 -11.39
CA SER A 173 8.34 -0.74 -10.20
C SER A 173 7.42 -1.64 -9.37
N ARG A 174 7.91 -2.14 -8.23
CA ARG A 174 7.02 -2.64 -7.18
C ARG A 174 6.08 -1.50 -6.77
N VAL A 175 4.79 -1.79 -6.71
CA VAL A 175 3.72 -0.82 -6.45
C VAL A 175 2.87 -1.29 -5.29
N LYS A 176 2.50 -0.34 -4.43
CA LYS A 176 1.43 -0.51 -3.45
C LYS A 176 0.33 0.48 -3.78
N LEU A 177 -0.89 0.00 -3.85
CA LEU A 177 -2.07 0.80 -4.12
C LEU A 177 -3.23 0.35 -3.24
N SER A 178 -4.21 1.21 -3.07
CA SER A 178 -5.52 0.84 -2.55
C SER A 178 -6.52 0.90 -3.70
N PHE A 179 -7.56 0.08 -3.66
CA PHE A 179 -8.64 0.16 -4.61
C PHE A 179 -10.00 0.14 -3.93
N LEU A 180 -10.96 0.81 -4.56
CA LEU A 180 -12.37 0.83 -4.17
C LEU A 180 -13.18 0.11 -5.26
N GLU A 181 -14.10 -0.77 -4.87
CA GLU A 181 -14.98 -1.46 -5.82
C GLU A 181 -16.27 -0.67 -6.06
N THR A 182 -16.84 -0.78 -7.27
CA THR A 182 -18.08 -0.07 -7.63
C THR A 182 -19.26 -0.43 -6.72
N ASP A 183 -19.25 -1.62 -6.13
CA ASP A 183 -20.29 -2.07 -5.21
C ASP A 183 -20.32 -1.23 -3.92
N SER A 184 -19.19 -0.64 -3.52
CA SER A 184 -19.11 0.29 -2.40
C SER A 184 -19.92 1.56 -2.65
N LEU A 185 -20.02 2.03 -3.91
CA LEU A 185 -20.84 3.20 -4.24
C LEU A 185 -22.33 2.93 -4.00
N ALA A 186 -22.79 1.72 -4.31
CA ALA A 186 -24.18 1.33 -4.07
C ALA A 186 -24.48 1.25 -2.57
N ALA A 187 -23.55 0.69 -1.78
CA ALA A 187 -23.68 0.62 -0.32
C ALA A 187 -23.77 2.00 0.34
N TRP A 188 -23.03 2.99 -0.18
CA TRP A 188 -23.06 4.35 0.35
C TRP A 188 -24.27 5.18 -0.09
N GLN A 189 -25.06 4.72 -1.05
CA GLN A 189 -26.13 5.54 -1.62
C GLN A 189 -27.18 5.94 -0.57
N ASP A 190 -27.44 5.05 0.39
CA ASP A 190 -28.42 5.28 1.46
C ASP A 190 -27.81 6.03 2.65
N GLU A 191 -26.61 5.64 3.09
CA GLU A 191 -25.99 6.18 4.32
C GLU A 191 -25.14 7.45 4.08
N PHE A 192 -24.48 7.56 2.92
CA PHE A 192 -23.54 8.63 2.59
C PHE A 192 -23.76 9.16 1.15
N PRO A 193 -24.93 9.74 0.83
CA PRO A 193 -25.32 10.10 -0.54
C PRO A 193 -24.40 11.12 -1.22
N TYR A 194 -23.64 11.89 -0.44
CA TYR A 194 -22.69 12.90 -0.96
C TYR A 194 -21.25 12.38 -1.09
N LEU A 195 -20.92 11.21 -0.55
CA LEU A 195 -19.55 10.69 -0.57
C LEU A 195 -19.09 10.39 -2.01
N SER A 196 -19.96 9.77 -2.80
CA SER A 196 -19.69 9.45 -4.21
C SER A 196 -19.42 10.69 -5.06
N SER A 197 -20.19 11.76 -4.87
CA SER A 197 -20.02 13.02 -5.61
C SER A 197 -18.76 13.77 -5.17
N LYS A 198 -18.46 13.81 -3.87
CA LYS A 198 -17.20 14.36 -3.35
C LYS A 198 -15.96 13.64 -3.92
N LEU A 199 -15.98 12.31 -3.95
CA LEU A 199 -14.93 11.49 -4.56
C LEU A 199 -14.78 11.79 -6.05
N GLN A 200 -15.89 11.87 -6.78
CA GLN A 200 -15.87 12.18 -8.21
C GLN A 200 -15.26 13.56 -8.49
N ASP A 201 -15.64 14.57 -7.69
CA ASP A 201 -15.12 15.94 -7.81
C ASP A 201 -13.64 16.02 -7.45
N TYR A 202 -13.20 15.25 -6.46
CA TYR A 202 -11.79 15.12 -6.12
C TYR A 202 -10.97 14.53 -7.29
N CYS A 203 -11.44 13.42 -7.89
CA CYS A 203 -10.79 12.80 -9.05
C CYS A 203 -10.68 13.78 -10.23
N LYS A 204 -11.76 14.51 -10.54
CA LYS A 204 -11.77 15.53 -11.59
C LYS A 204 -10.74 16.65 -11.32
N LYS A 205 -10.59 17.07 -10.06
CA LYS A 205 -9.60 18.10 -9.68
C LYS A 205 -8.17 17.58 -9.85
N LEU A 206 -7.87 16.38 -9.38
CA LEU A 206 -6.55 15.76 -9.56
C LEU A 206 -6.17 15.62 -11.03
N ARG A 207 -7.09 15.14 -11.88
CA ARG A 207 -6.84 14.99 -13.31
C ARG A 207 -6.47 16.32 -13.96
N LYS A 208 -7.22 17.39 -13.67
CA LYS A 208 -6.92 18.74 -14.19
C LYS A 208 -5.54 19.24 -13.76
N SER A 209 -5.15 19.00 -12.51
CA SER A 209 -3.83 19.37 -12.01
C SER A 209 -2.70 18.60 -12.72
N HIS A 210 -2.90 17.31 -13.01
CA HIS A 210 -1.92 16.50 -13.74
C HIS A 210 -1.82 16.85 -15.23
N GLU A 211 -2.94 17.16 -15.89
CA GLU A 211 -2.96 17.63 -17.29
C GLU A 211 -2.27 18.99 -17.46
N ALA A 212 -2.40 19.89 -16.47
CA ALA A 212 -1.72 21.18 -16.51
C ALA A 212 -0.20 21.09 -16.30
N ALA A 213 0.27 20.04 -15.62
CA ALA A 213 1.68 19.83 -15.29
C ALA A 213 2.47 19.04 -16.36
N THR A 214 1.77 18.37 -17.28
CA THR A 214 2.42 17.66 -18.39
C THR A 214 2.38 18.53 -19.65
N PRO A 215 3.51 19.03 -20.17
CA PRO A 215 3.54 19.65 -21.47
C PRO A 215 3.24 18.56 -22.50
N VAL A 216 1.99 18.52 -22.96
CA VAL A 216 1.61 17.73 -24.12
C VAL A 216 2.41 18.29 -25.29
N ASP A 217 3.47 17.59 -25.68
CA ASP A 217 4.18 17.83 -26.94
C ASP A 217 3.20 17.55 -28.08
N ARG A 218 2.42 18.58 -28.42
CA ARG A 218 1.55 18.61 -29.59
C ARG A 218 2.45 18.74 -30.81
N ARG A 219 2.74 17.60 -31.44
CA ARG A 219 3.20 17.53 -32.84
C ARG A 219 2.12 16.88 -33.68
#